data_AF-A0A357N9A4-F1
#
_entry.id   AF-A0A357N9A4-F1
#
_cell.length_a   1.000
_cell.length_b   1.000
_cell.length_c   1.000
_cell.angle_alpha   90.00
_cell.angle_beta   90.00
_cell.angle_gamma   90.00
#
_symmetry.space_group_name_H-M   'P 1'
#
loop_
_entity.id
_entity.type
_entity.pdbx_description
1 polymer ?
#
loop_
_entity_poly.entity_id
_entity_poly.type
_entity_poly.pdbx_seq_one_letter_code
_entity_poly.pdbx_strand_id
1 'polypeptide(L)'
;LMGGDRVRFAAQPDGTGMVEEILPRASLLTRPLVANVDQAVLTFAAKNPDIKSILIDRFLVLAERAHLDIIICINKTDLAEEKELQELITAYRRIGYGVIAAAAARGAGIDRLKELLTGKTTVFAGPSGVGKSTLLNAIQPGFALQTGDVSEKIGRGKHTTRFAQLLALDGGGYVVDTPGFGSIELTDMTPEQLVRCFPEFNEYGGSCKFSPCFHWKEPRCGVKEAVNQGLLSK
;
A
#
# COMPACT_ATOMS: atom_id res chain seq x y z
N LEU A 1 -18.40 14.86 2.45
CA LEU A 1 -18.51 13.39 2.53
C LEU A 1 -17.62 12.77 1.45
N MET A 2 -16.88 11.73 1.79
CA MET A 2 -16.10 10.92 0.85
C MET A 2 -16.18 9.43 1.22
N GLY A 3 -15.67 8.56 0.34
CA GLY A 3 -15.56 7.15 0.63
C GLY A 3 -14.81 6.91 1.95
N GLY A 4 -15.35 6.04 2.79
CA GLY A 4 -14.79 5.71 4.10
C GLY A 4 -15.10 6.68 5.24
N ASP A 5 -15.74 7.83 4.99
CA ASP A 5 -16.25 8.66 6.10
C ASP A 5 -17.21 7.83 6.98
N ARG A 6 -16.96 7.81 8.28
CA ARG A 6 -17.89 7.26 9.28
C ARG A 6 -18.87 8.37 9.64
N VAL A 7 -20.18 8.09 9.62
CA VAL A 7 -21.22 9.10 9.83
C VAL A 7 -22.26 8.67 10.84
N ARG A 8 -22.83 9.64 11.56
CA ARG A 8 -24.12 9.47 12.22
C ARG A 8 -25.21 9.88 11.23
N PHE A 9 -26.23 9.05 11.11
CA PHE A 9 -27.36 9.33 10.23
C PHE A 9 -28.69 9.00 10.93
N ALA A 10 -29.74 9.75 10.58
CA ALA A 10 -31.10 9.47 10.98
C ALA A 10 -31.81 8.69 9.86
N ALA A 11 -32.30 7.49 10.17
CA ALA A 11 -33.10 6.70 9.24
C ALA A 11 -34.51 7.28 9.11
N GLN A 12 -35.05 7.25 7.90
CA GLN A 12 -36.39 7.71 7.58
C GLN A 12 -37.32 6.52 7.29
N PRO A 13 -38.65 6.65 7.48
CA PRO A 13 -39.60 5.55 7.26
C PRO A 13 -39.66 5.03 5.82
N ASP A 14 -39.21 5.82 4.84
CA ASP A 14 -39.16 5.45 3.43
C ASP A 14 -37.91 4.62 3.06
N GLY A 15 -37.08 4.27 4.04
CA GLY A 15 -35.83 3.52 3.86
C GLY A 15 -34.64 4.38 3.47
N THR A 16 -34.79 5.70 3.38
CA THR A 16 -33.68 6.64 3.20
C THR A 16 -33.06 7.03 4.55
N GLY A 17 -31.96 7.78 4.52
CA GLY A 17 -31.34 8.32 5.72
C GLY A 17 -30.68 9.67 5.47
N MET A 18 -30.71 10.54 6.47
CA MET A 18 -30.05 11.85 6.44
C MET A 18 -28.77 11.80 7.26
N VAL A 19 -27.64 12.16 6.63
CA VAL A 19 -26.36 12.32 7.36
C VAL A 19 -26.44 13.55 8.25
N GLU A 20 -26.26 13.35 9.55
CA GLU A 20 -26.30 14.43 10.55
C GLU A 20 -24.90 14.92 10.89
N GLU A 21 -23.93 14.00 10.98
CA GLU A 21 -22.57 14.29 11.44
C GLU A 21 -21.57 13.40 10.72
N ILE A 22 -20.43 13.99 10.32
CA ILE A 22 -19.24 13.25 9.87
C ILE A 22 -18.31 13.11 11.07
N LEU A 23 -17.98 11.88 11.45
CA LEU A 23 -17.11 11.60 12.58
C LEU A 23 -15.63 11.88 12.23
N PRO A 24 -14.76 12.11 13.24
CA PRO A 24 -13.33 12.32 13.01
C PRO A 24 -12.69 11.20 12.20
N ARG A 25 -11.81 11.57 11.27
CA ARG A 25 -11.07 10.64 10.43
C ARG A 25 -9.82 10.16 11.14
N ALA A 26 -9.59 8.85 11.13
CA ALA A 26 -8.34 8.25 11.60
C ALA A 26 -7.21 8.39 10.56
N SER A 27 -7.55 8.36 9.27
CA SER A 27 -6.60 8.49 8.16
C SER A 27 -7.25 9.14 6.94
N LEU A 28 -6.41 9.67 6.03
CA LEU A 28 -6.85 10.28 4.78
C LEU A 28 -5.80 10.03 3.68
N LEU A 29 -6.19 9.29 2.65
CA LEU A 29 -5.45 9.24 1.39
C LEU A 29 -5.93 10.38 0.50
N THR A 30 -4.99 11.06 -0.15
CA THR A 30 -5.29 12.17 -1.07
C THR A 30 -5.45 11.73 -2.52
N ARG A 31 -4.83 10.60 -2.89
CA ARG A 31 -4.90 10.01 -4.23
C ARG A 31 -4.87 8.48 -4.10
N PRO A 32 -6.01 7.79 -4.20
CA PRO A 32 -7.37 8.31 -4.32
C PRO A 32 -7.82 9.02 -3.03
N LEU A 33 -8.88 9.83 -3.15
CA LEU A 33 -9.46 10.49 -2.00
C LEU A 33 -10.36 9.53 -1.21
N VAL A 34 -9.86 9.00 -0.09
CA VAL A 34 -10.58 8.06 0.79
C VAL A 34 -10.15 8.27 2.25
N ALA A 35 -11.12 8.22 3.16
CA ALA A 35 -10.90 8.37 4.60
C ALA A 35 -10.92 7.01 5.31
N ASN A 36 -10.35 6.94 6.51
CA ASN A 36 -10.42 5.78 7.41
C ASN A 36 -9.95 4.46 6.76
N VAL A 37 -8.86 4.54 5.98
CA VAL A 37 -8.10 3.38 5.52
C VAL A 37 -7.21 2.92 6.67
N ASP A 38 -7.25 1.63 7.01
CA ASP A 38 -6.49 1.06 8.11
C ASP A 38 -5.11 0.57 7.64
N GLN A 39 -5.04 0.03 6.41
CA GLN A 39 -3.82 -0.57 5.89
C GLN A 39 -3.65 -0.48 4.36
N ALA A 40 -2.42 -0.64 3.89
CA ALA A 40 -2.06 -0.74 2.49
C ALA A 40 -1.40 -2.11 2.19
N VAL A 41 -1.91 -2.79 1.17
CA VAL A 41 -1.24 -3.96 0.57
C VAL A 41 -0.52 -3.50 -0.69
N LEU A 42 0.80 -3.32 -0.57
CA LEU A 42 1.69 -2.94 -1.66
C LEU A 42 2.08 -4.19 -2.46
N THR A 43 1.49 -4.33 -3.64
CA THR A 43 1.60 -5.53 -4.48
C THR A 43 2.66 -5.35 -5.57
N PHE A 44 3.60 -6.28 -5.62
CA PHE A 44 4.62 -6.40 -6.67
C PHE A 44 4.60 -7.82 -7.24
N ALA A 45 5.06 -8.01 -8.47
CA ALA A 45 5.24 -9.34 -9.03
C ALA A 45 6.70 -9.76 -8.91
N ALA A 46 6.96 -11.00 -8.51
CA ALA A 46 8.31 -11.54 -8.43
C ALA A 46 8.97 -11.60 -9.82
N LYS A 47 8.19 -11.90 -10.86
CA LYS A 47 8.55 -11.79 -12.28
C LYS A 47 7.39 -11.26 -13.10
N ASN A 48 7.70 -10.66 -14.25
CA ASN A 48 6.74 -10.17 -15.24
C ASN A 48 5.67 -9.22 -14.64
N PRO A 49 6.03 -7.97 -14.26
CA PRO A 49 7.35 -7.34 -14.42
C PRO A 49 8.34 -7.68 -13.30
N ASP A 50 9.65 -7.53 -13.57
CA ASP A 50 10.68 -7.63 -12.53
C ASP A 50 10.54 -6.52 -11.48
N ILE A 51 10.91 -6.87 -10.24
CA ILE A 51 10.90 -5.95 -9.12
C ILE A 51 12.02 -4.92 -9.27
N LYS A 52 11.67 -3.65 -9.06
CA LYS A 52 12.63 -2.56 -8.91
C LYS A 52 12.46 -2.01 -7.50
N SER A 53 13.51 -2.10 -6.66
CA SER A 53 13.49 -1.62 -5.27
C SER A 53 12.98 -0.19 -5.16
N ILE A 54 13.46 0.70 -6.04
CA ILE A 54 13.02 2.11 -6.08
C ILE A 54 11.50 2.29 -6.25
N LEU A 55 10.80 1.34 -6.90
CA LEU A 55 9.34 1.40 -6.98
C LEU A 55 8.68 0.97 -5.67
N ILE A 56 9.24 -0.03 -4.98
CA ILE A 56 8.79 -0.42 -3.65
C ILE A 56 8.95 0.76 -2.70
N ASP A 57 10.14 1.34 -2.63
CA ASP A 57 10.46 2.45 -1.72
C ASP A 57 9.53 3.64 -1.95
N ARG A 58 9.21 3.95 -3.20
CA ARG A 58 8.24 5.00 -3.55
C ARG A 58 6.82 4.72 -3.04
N PHE A 59 6.37 3.47 -3.09
CA PHE A 59 5.07 3.08 -2.53
C PHE A 59 5.09 3.06 -0.99
N LEU A 60 6.21 2.61 -0.39
CA LEU A 60 6.41 2.68 1.06
C LEU A 60 6.31 4.12 1.54
N VAL A 61 7.02 5.05 0.90
CA VAL A 61 6.97 6.48 1.23
C VAL A 61 5.54 7.04 1.18
N LEU A 62 4.74 6.65 0.18
CA LEU A 62 3.34 7.09 0.09
C LEU A 62 2.48 6.54 1.23
N ALA A 63 2.67 5.27 1.61
CA ALA A 63 1.89 4.63 2.66
C ALA A 63 2.32 5.09 4.07
N GLU A 64 3.62 5.27 4.30
CA GLU A 64 4.21 5.80 5.55
C GLU A 64 3.72 7.22 5.83
N ARG A 65 3.73 8.08 4.80
CA ARG A 65 3.17 9.43 4.88
C ARG A 65 1.69 9.43 5.29
N ALA A 66 0.94 8.43 4.86
CA ALA A 66 -0.47 8.26 5.19
C ALA A 66 -0.70 7.58 6.55
N HIS A 67 0.38 7.20 7.26
CA HIS A 67 0.34 6.51 8.55
C HIS A 67 -0.51 5.23 8.53
N LEU A 68 -0.40 4.47 7.44
CA LEU A 68 -1.11 3.19 7.28
C LEU A 68 -0.27 2.03 7.81
N ASP A 69 -0.92 0.96 8.27
CA ASP A 69 -0.26 -0.34 8.39
C ASP A 69 0.17 -0.82 6.99
N ILE A 70 1.43 -1.23 6.81
CA ILE A 70 1.96 -1.61 5.50
C ILE A 70 2.25 -3.11 5.42
N ILE A 71 1.71 -3.73 4.38
CA ILE A 71 2.00 -5.12 4.00
C ILE A 71 2.53 -5.14 2.58
N ILE A 72 3.71 -5.72 2.37
CA ILE A 72 4.26 -5.97 1.04
C ILE A 72 3.79 -7.35 0.58
N CYS A 73 3.08 -7.40 -0.55
CA CYS A 73 2.65 -8.64 -1.19
C CYS A 73 3.49 -8.87 -2.46
N ILE A 74 4.36 -9.87 -2.43
CA ILE A 74 5.09 -10.35 -3.59
C ILE A 74 4.29 -11.47 -4.25
N ASN A 75 3.63 -11.15 -5.36
CA ASN A 75 2.80 -12.07 -6.15
C ASN A 75 3.61 -12.76 -7.25
N LYS A 76 3.02 -13.74 -7.95
CA LYS A 76 3.66 -14.53 -9.03
C LYS A 76 4.97 -15.20 -8.59
N THR A 77 5.02 -15.62 -7.32
CA THR A 77 6.19 -16.27 -6.73
C THR A 77 6.50 -17.63 -7.36
N ASP A 78 5.51 -18.23 -8.03
CA ASP A 78 5.67 -19.43 -8.85
C ASP A 78 6.58 -19.24 -10.07
N LEU A 79 6.96 -17.99 -10.41
CA LEU A 79 7.83 -17.66 -11.54
C LEU A 79 9.26 -17.26 -11.12
N ALA A 80 9.54 -17.13 -9.83
CA ALA A 80 10.83 -16.64 -9.34
C ALA A 80 11.68 -17.75 -8.72
N GLU A 81 13.00 -17.55 -8.68
CA GLU A 81 13.88 -18.43 -7.94
C GLU A 81 13.72 -18.23 -6.43
N GLU A 82 13.65 -19.33 -5.69
CA GLU A 82 13.42 -19.33 -4.24
C GLU A 82 14.45 -18.47 -3.50
N LYS A 83 15.72 -18.55 -3.91
CA LYS A 83 16.80 -17.80 -3.26
C LYS A 83 16.61 -16.28 -3.40
N GLU A 84 16.35 -15.79 -4.61
CA GLU A 84 16.12 -14.36 -4.88
C GLU A 84 14.89 -13.85 -4.10
N LEU A 85 13.84 -14.66 -4.05
CA LEU A 85 12.62 -14.33 -3.32
C LEU A 85 12.88 -14.21 -1.81
N GLN A 86 13.61 -15.16 -1.21
CA GLN A 86 13.91 -15.14 0.22
C GLN A 86 14.84 -13.99 0.61
N GLU A 87 15.82 -13.65 -0.22
CA GLU A 87 16.69 -12.48 0.00
C GLU A 87 15.88 -11.20 0.04
N LEU A 88 14.95 -11.01 -0.91
CA LEU A 88 14.06 -9.86 -0.96
C LEU A 88 13.14 -9.79 0.26
N ILE A 89 12.49 -10.90 0.61
CA ILE A 89 11.59 -10.99 1.77
C ILE A 89 12.34 -10.64 3.06
N THR A 90 13.55 -11.18 3.22
CA THR A 90 14.38 -10.96 4.41
C THR A 90 14.80 -9.51 4.53
N ALA A 91 15.18 -8.87 3.42
CA ALA A 91 15.57 -7.46 3.40
C ALA A 91 14.46 -6.54 3.93
N TYR A 92 13.22 -6.69 3.42
CA TYR A 92 12.10 -5.86 3.85
C TYR A 92 11.58 -6.20 5.25
N ARG A 93 11.65 -7.46 5.67
CA ARG A 93 11.32 -7.85 7.06
C ARG A 93 12.31 -7.27 8.06
N ARG A 94 13.60 -7.20 7.72
CA ARG A 94 14.64 -6.65 8.60
C ARG A 94 14.40 -5.17 8.93
N ILE A 95 13.81 -4.41 8.02
CA ILE A 95 13.46 -3.00 8.23
C ILE A 95 12.05 -2.80 8.81
N GLY A 96 11.37 -3.89 9.21
CA GLY A 96 10.12 -3.83 9.97
C GLY A 96 8.83 -4.08 9.19
N TYR A 97 8.90 -4.35 7.88
CA TYR A 97 7.69 -4.58 7.07
C TYR A 97 7.19 -6.02 7.11
N GLY A 98 5.86 -6.17 7.17
CA GLY A 98 5.21 -7.45 6.90
C GLY A 98 5.33 -7.81 5.42
N VAL A 99 5.78 -9.02 5.11
CA VAL A 99 5.92 -9.50 3.72
C VAL A 99 5.20 -10.83 3.53
N ILE A 100 4.38 -10.89 2.49
CA ILE A 100 3.62 -12.07 2.04
C ILE A 100 4.10 -12.47 0.66
N ALA A 101 4.41 -13.76 0.50
CA ALA A 101 4.61 -14.39 -0.79
C ALA A 101 3.27 -14.99 -1.26
N ALA A 102 2.89 -14.70 -2.50
CA ALA A 102 1.66 -15.21 -3.10
C ALA A 102 1.89 -15.71 -4.53
N ALA A 103 1.11 -16.70 -4.92
CA ALA A 103 0.95 -17.12 -6.30
C ALA A 103 -0.56 -17.18 -6.56
N ALA A 104 -1.17 -16.01 -6.82
CA ALA A 104 -2.62 -15.86 -6.87
C ALA A 104 -3.29 -16.82 -7.86
N ALA A 105 -2.66 -17.06 -9.01
CA ALA A 105 -3.14 -18.00 -10.03
C ALA A 105 -3.16 -19.47 -9.54
N ARG A 106 -2.42 -19.79 -8.48
CA ARG A 106 -2.35 -21.11 -7.84
C ARG A 106 -3.08 -21.16 -6.50
N GLY A 107 -3.67 -20.04 -6.06
CA GLY A 107 -4.31 -19.92 -4.74
C GLY A 107 -3.33 -19.83 -3.55
N ALA A 108 -2.02 -19.84 -3.78
CA ALA A 108 -1.04 -19.79 -2.70
C ALA A 108 -0.95 -18.39 -2.06
N GLY A 109 -0.91 -18.33 -0.73
CA GLY A 109 -0.83 -17.09 0.05
C GLY A 109 -2.16 -16.35 0.22
N ILE A 110 -3.25 -16.84 -0.39
CA ILE A 110 -4.56 -16.17 -0.37
C ILE A 110 -5.23 -16.22 1.01
N ASP A 111 -5.15 -17.34 1.71
CA ASP A 111 -5.77 -17.46 3.04
C ASP A 111 -5.10 -16.51 4.05
N ARG A 112 -3.78 -16.40 3.99
CA ARG A 112 -3.04 -15.44 4.82
C ARG A 112 -3.42 -13.99 4.50
N LEU A 113 -3.64 -13.66 3.23
CA LEU A 113 -4.17 -12.35 2.84
C LEU A 113 -5.58 -12.13 3.41
N LYS A 114 -6.49 -13.09 3.29
CA LYS A 114 -7.85 -12.99 3.84
C LYS A 114 -7.85 -12.70 5.35
N GLU A 115 -7.01 -13.41 6.11
CA GLU A 115 -6.83 -13.17 7.55
C GLU A 115 -6.43 -11.73 7.85
N LEU A 116 -5.47 -11.18 7.10
CA LEU A 116 -4.97 -9.83 7.32
C LEU A 116 -5.96 -8.74 6.88
N LEU A 117 -6.85 -9.03 5.94
CA LEU A 117 -7.87 -8.10 5.46
C LEU A 117 -9.11 -8.06 6.36
N THR A 118 -9.33 -9.11 7.16
CA THR A 118 -10.52 -9.27 7.98
C THR A 118 -10.72 -8.09 8.93
N GLY A 119 -11.86 -7.42 8.81
CA GLY A 119 -12.25 -6.29 9.67
C GLY A 119 -11.50 -4.98 9.40
N LYS A 120 -10.67 -4.91 8.36
CA LYS A 120 -9.89 -3.72 7.99
C LYS A 120 -10.35 -3.12 6.66
N THR A 121 -10.22 -1.80 6.53
CA THR A 121 -10.33 -1.08 5.27
C THR A 121 -8.96 -1.01 4.61
N THR A 122 -8.81 -1.70 3.49
CA THR A 122 -7.51 -1.95 2.85
C THR A 122 -7.43 -1.36 1.46
N VAL A 123 -6.39 -0.56 1.20
CA VAL A 123 -6.07 -0.14 -0.17
C VAL A 123 -5.07 -1.11 -0.81
N PHE A 124 -5.33 -1.53 -2.04
CA PHE A 124 -4.37 -2.29 -2.85
C PHE A 124 -3.60 -1.35 -3.78
N ALA A 125 -2.28 -1.47 -3.74
CA ALA A 125 -1.35 -0.55 -4.39
C ALA A 125 -0.33 -1.31 -5.21
N GLY A 126 0.26 -0.68 -6.23
CA GLY A 126 1.39 -1.25 -6.96
C GLY A 126 1.31 -1.06 -8.46
N PRO A 127 2.39 -1.35 -9.20
CA PRO A 127 2.46 -1.17 -10.66
C PRO A 127 1.37 -1.94 -11.43
N SER A 128 1.12 -1.59 -12.69
CA SER A 128 0.27 -2.42 -13.55
C SER A 128 0.91 -3.79 -13.80
N GLY A 129 0.08 -4.79 -14.11
CA GLY A 129 0.56 -6.14 -14.45
C GLY A 129 1.01 -7.01 -13.27
N VAL A 130 1.11 -6.47 -12.04
CA VAL A 130 1.57 -7.24 -10.86
C VAL A 130 0.54 -8.25 -10.31
N GLY A 131 -0.70 -8.22 -10.82
CA GLY A 131 -1.74 -9.19 -10.47
C GLY A 131 -2.66 -8.81 -9.31
N LYS A 132 -2.85 -7.51 -9.03
CA LYS A 132 -3.81 -7.02 -8.01
C LYS A 132 -5.23 -7.53 -8.21
N SER A 133 -5.78 -7.41 -9.44
CA SER A 133 -7.14 -7.90 -9.73
C SER A 133 -7.24 -9.42 -9.55
N THR A 134 -6.19 -10.17 -9.92
CA THR A 134 -6.13 -11.63 -9.72
C THR A 134 -6.13 -11.99 -8.23
N LEU A 135 -5.36 -11.27 -7.41
CA LEU A 135 -5.38 -11.44 -5.95
C LEU A 135 -6.76 -11.14 -5.37
N LEU A 136 -7.36 -10.01 -5.75
CA LEU A 136 -8.67 -9.60 -5.26
C LEU A 136 -9.78 -10.59 -5.66
N ASN A 137 -9.77 -11.12 -6.88
CA ASN A 137 -10.71 -12.16 -7.30
C ASN A 137 -10.47 -13.49 -6.58
N ALA A 138 -9.23 -13.82 -6.21
CA ALA A 138 -8.94 -15.03 -5.43
C ALA A 138 -9.36 -14.87 -3.95
N ILE A 139 -9.26 -13.65 -3.41
CA ILE A 139 -9.74 -13.30 -2.07
C ILE A 139 -11.27 -13.31 -2.02
N GLN A 140 -11.90 -12.65 -2.99
CA GLN A 140 -13.35 -12.51 -3.09
C GLN A 140 -13.79 -12.78 -4.54
N PRO A 141 -14.15 -14.03 -4.87
CA PRO A 141 -14.58 -14.41 -6.22
C PRO A 141 -15.76 -13.58 -6.73
N GLY A 142 -16.60 -13.05 -5.83
CA GLY A 142 -17.75 -12.21 -6.17
C GLY A 142 -17.41 -10.84 -6.77
N PHE A 143 -16.17 -10.36 -6.68
CA PHE A 143 -15.79 -9.06 -7.25
C PHE A 143 -15.73 -9.03 -8.78
N ALA A 144 -15.51 -10.17 -9.43
CA ALA A 144 -15.46 -10.33 -10.89
C ALA A 144 -14.64 -9.23 -11.62
N LEU A 145 -13.52 -8.81 -11.03
CA LEU A 145 -12.67 -7.74 -11.58
C LEU A 145 -12.02 -8.24 -12.88
N GLN A 146 -11.95 -7.38 -13.91
CA GLN A 146 -11.25 -7.74 -15.14
C GLN A 146 -9.75 -7.95 -14.88
N THR A 147 -9.23 -9.12 -15.26
CA THR A 147 -7.81 -9.47 -15.18
C THR A 147 -7.12 -9.14 -16.50
N GLY A 148 -6.14 -8.21 -16.50
CA GLY A 148 -5.41 -7.78 -17.70
C GLY A 148 -4.59 -6.49 -17.48
N ASP A 149 -3.88 -6.00 -18.51
CA ASP A 149 -2.94 -4.88 -18.41
C ASP A 149 -3.56 -3.51 -18.09
N VAL A 150 -4.89 -3.44 -18.12
CA VAL A 150 -5.63 -2.29 -17.62
C VAL A 150 -6.85 -2.84 -16.89
N SER A 151 -6.94 -2.57 -15.60
CA SER A 151 -8.23 -2.59 -14.89
C SER A 151 -9.08 -1.46 -15.48
N GLU A 152 -9.56 -1.63 -16.71
CA GLU A 152 -10.56 -0.76 -17.28
C GLU A 152 -11.92 -1.17 -16.71
N LYS A 153 -12.50 -0.23 -15.97
CA LYS A 153 -13.93 0.00 -15.88
C LYS A 153 -14.72 -1.00 -15.04
N ILE A 154 -14.79 -0.72 -13.75
CA ILE A 154 -16.12 -0.53 -13.15
C ILE A 154 -16.56 0.88 -13.58
N GLY A 155 -17.60 0.93 -14.41
CA GLY A 155 -17.83 2.02 -15.37
C GLY A 155 -17.81 3.46 -14.83
N ARG A 156 -17.03 4.32 -15.49
CA ARG A 156 -17.35 5.71 -15.90
C ARG A 156 -16.15 6.33 -16.64
N GLY A 157 -16.43 7.31 -17.50
CA GLY A 157 -15.60 7.75 -18.62
C GLY A 157 -14.28 8.48 -18.30
N LYS A 158 -13.50 8.67 -19.37
CA LYS A 158 -12.30 9.52 -19.47
C LYS A 158 -12.60 10.92 -18.89
N HIS A 159 -11.80 11.36 -17.91
CA HIS A 159 -11.83 12.70 -17.30
C HIS A 159 -12.97 13.02 -16.30
N THR A 160 -13.20 12.18 -15.29
CA THR A 160 -14.05 12.53 -14.14
C THR A 160 -13.35 12.19 -12.83
N THR A 161 -13.46 13.08 -11.84
CA THR A 161 -12.91 12.96 -10.48
C THR A 161 -13.06 11.52 -9.97
N ARG A 162 -11.94 10.80 -9.80
CA ARG A 162 -11.94 9.36 -9.49
C ARG A 162 -12.39 9.13 -8.04
N PHE A 163 -13.67 8.84 -7.84
CA PHE A 163 -14.19 8.46 -6.52
C PHE A 163 -13.68 7.05 -6.16
N ALA A 164 -13.19 6.90 -4.93
CA ALA A 164 -12.86 5.60 -4.36
C ALA A 164 -14.14 4.86 -3.96
N GLN A 165 -14.28 3.59 -4.35
CA GLN A 165 -15.36 2.73 -3.90
C GLN A 165 -14.86 1.77 -2.83
N LEU A 166 -15.68 1.52 -1.79
CA LEU A 166 -15.42 0.47 -0.81
C LEU A 166 -16.19 -0.78 -1.21
N LEU A 167 -15.46 -1.88 -1.44
CA LEU A 167 -16.00 -3.19 -1.75
C LEU A 167 -15.95 -4.04 -0.48
N ALA A 168 -17.11 -4.51 -0.01
CA ALA A 168 -17.19 -5.33 1.18
C ALA A 168 -16.60 -6.74 0.95
N LEU A 169 -15.89 -7.24 1.95
CA LEU A 169 -15.38 -8.62 1.96
C LEU A 169 -16.31 -9.53 2.78
N ASP A 170 -16.49 -10.79 2.35
CA ASP A 170 -17.32 -11.75 3.11
C ASP A 170 -16.76 -12.03 4.51
N GLY A 171 -15.44 -12.00 4.65
CA GLY A 171 -14.76 -12.11 5.95
C GLY A 171 -14.88 -10.86 6.82
N GLY A 172 -15.58 -9.83 6.38
CA GLY A 172 -15.66 -8.53 7.02
C GLY A 172 -14.50 -7.60 6.63
N GLY A 173 -14.75 -6.30 6.70
CA GLY A 173 -13.82 -5.28 6.20
C GLY A 173 -14.12 -4.86 4.76
N TYR A 174 -13.25 -4.02 4.20
CA TYR A 174 -13.45 -3.41 2.90
C TYR A 174 -12.15 -3.35 2.10
N VAL A 175 -12.25 -3.53 0.79
CA VAL A 175 -11.19 -3.18 -0.17
C VAL A 175 -11.55 -1.85 -0.82
N VAL A 176 -10.57 -0.95 -0.90
CA VAL A 176 -10.72 0.29 -1.66
C VAL A 176 -10.41 0.01 -3.13
N ASP A 177 -11.44 -0.01 -3.98
CA ASP A 177 -11.28 -0.09 -5.43
C ASP A 177 -11.05 1.31 -6.01
N THR A 178 -9.83 1.56 -6.45
CA THR A 178 -9.46 2.84 -7.05
C THR A 178 -8.64 2.68 -8.33
N PRO A 179 -9.08 3.28 -9.44
CA PRO A 179 -8.25 3.35 -10.63
C PRO A 179 -7.07 4.31 -10.37
N GLY A 180 -5.84 3.78 -10.43
CA GLY A 180 -4.64 4.63 -10.54
C GLY A 180 -3.78 4.79 -9.29
N PHE A 181 -3.94 3.98 -8.23
CA PHE A 181 -2.86 3.79 -7.24
C PHE A 181 -1.65 2.99 -7.80
N GLY A 182 -1.45 3.07 -9.12
CA GLY A 182 -0.32 2.51 -9.86
C GLY A 182 0.62 3.58 -10.42
N SER A 183 0.23 4.87 -10.43
CA SER A 183 1.08 5.99 -10.85
C SER A 183 1.58 6.76 -9.62
N ILE A 184 2.88 6.69 -9.37
CA ILE A 184 3.53 7.31 -8.21
C ILE A 184 4.01 8.72 -8.59
N GLU A 185 3.48 9.73 -7.92
CA GLU A 185 4.02 11.09 -7.94
C GLU A 185 4.32 11.52 -6.49
N LEU A 186 5.58 11.86 -6.22
CA LEU A 186 6.04 12.40 -4.93
C LEU A 186 6.19 13.93 -5.02
N THR A 187 5.27 14.63 -5.69
CA THR A 187 5.41 16.06 -5.98
C THR A 187 5.23 16.97 -4.76
N ASP A 188 4.51 16.49 -3.74
CA ASP A 188 4.04 17.32 -2.64
C ASP A 188 4.72 16.91 -1.31
N MET A 189 6.04 16.72 -1.31
CA MET A 189 6.81 16.24 -0.15
C MET A 189 8.10 17.03 0.05
N THR A 190 8.35 17.48 1.29
CA THR A 190 9.62 18.12 1.65
C THR A 190 10.70 17.07 1.98
N PRO A 191 11.99 17.41 1.88
CA PRO A 191 13.07 16.50 2.29
C PRO A 191 12.94 15.99 3.73
N GLU A 192 12.48 16.84 4.66
CA GLU A 192 12.24 16.47 6.06
C GLU A 192 11.15 15.40 6.18
N GLN A 193 10.08 15.50 5.38
CA GLN A 193 9.01 14.52 5.35
C GLN A 193 9.50 13.20 4.76
N LEU A 194 10.29 13.26 3.69
CA LEU A 194 10.81 12.08 3.01
C LEU A 194 11.69 11.23 3.93
N VAL A 195 12.63 11.85 4.66
CA VAL A 195 13.52 11.14 5.59
C VAL A 195 12.74 10.37 6.65
N ARG A 196 11.62 10.92 7.13
CA ARG A 196 10.74 10.28 8.13
C ARG A 196 9.97 9.08 7.60
N CYS A 197 9.92 8.90 6.28
CA CYS A 197 9.24 7.77 5.65
C CYS A 197 10.11 6.52 5.48
N PHE A 198 11.33 6.53 6.02
CA PHE A 198 12.24 5.37 6.03
C PHE A 198 12.46 4.92 7.49
N PRO A 199 11.69 3.94 8.00
CA PRO A 199 11.75 3.54 9.40
C PRO A 199 13.15 3.09 9.84
N GLU A 200 13.92 2.47 8.94
CA GLU A 200 15.29 2.02 9.18
C GLU A 200 16.29 3.16 9.42
N PHE A 201 15.96 4.40 9.03
CA PHE A 201 16.82 5.56 9.33
C PHE A 201 16.70 5.99 10.79
N ASN A 202 15.61 5.65 11.48
CA ASN A 202 15.40 6.07 12.87
C ASN A 202 16.47 5.50 13.81
N GLU A 203 16.95 4.28 13.55
CA GLU A 203 17.99 3.63 14.37
C GLU A 203 19.34 4.36 14.29
N TYR A 204 19.68 4.93 13.14
CA TYR A 204 21.01 5.51 12.88
C TYR A 204 21.01 7.04 12.79
N GLY A 205 19.84 7.67 12.65
CA GLY A 205 19.68 9.11 12.51
C GLY A 205 20.20 9.89 13.72
N GLY A 206 20.13 9.30 14.92
CA GLY A 206 20.66 9.89 16.16
C GLY A 206 22.19 10.01 16.20
N SER A 207 22.91 9.26 15.37
CA SER A 207 24.38 9.32 15.26
C SER A 207 24.87 10.35 14.23
N CYS A 208 23.98 11.13 13.61
CA CYS A 208 24.35 12.21 12.73
C CYS A 208 24.98 13.38 13.51
N LYS A 209 26.06 13.96 12.97
CA LYS A 209 26.67 15.16 13.56
C LYS A 209 25.78 16.40 13.48
N PHE A 210 24.96 16.51 12.44
CA PHE A 210 24.17 17.70 12.11
C PHE A 210 22.69 17.47 12.38
N SER A 211 21.97 18.52 12.78
CA SER A 211 20.52 18.53 12.96
C SER A 211 19.93 19.81 12.35
N PRO A 212 19.05 19.73 11.32
CA PRO A 212 18.61 18.50 10.65
C PRO A 212 19.72 17.83 9.82
N CYS A 213 19.55 16.54 9.51
CA CYS A 213 20.37 15.80 8.55
C CYS A 213 19.44 15.06 7.57
N PHE A 214 19.63 15.30 6.28
CA PHE A 214 18.87 14.69 5.18
C PHE A 214 19.56 13.45 4.59
N HIS A 215 20.67 13.03 5.20
CA HIS A 215 21.45 11.86 4.81
C HIS A 215 21.97 11.86 3.37
N TRP A 216 22.05 13.03 2.72
CA TRP A 216 22.47 13.17 1.33
C TRP A 216 23.91 13.66 1.24
N LYS A 217 24.14 14.97 1.37
CA LYS A 217 25.47 15.59 1.23
C LYS A 217 26.19 15.78 2.56
N GLU A 218 25.50 15.60 3.68
CA GLU A 218 26.01 15.89 5.01
C GLU A 218 27.22 15.01 5.35
N PRO A 219 28.35 15.58 5.78
CA PRO A 219 29.47 14.80 6.28
C PRO A 219 29.15 14.20 7.66
N ARG A 220 29.77 13.08 8.03
CA ARG A 220 29.55 12.40 9.33
C ARG A 220 28.07 12.14 9.62
N CYS A 221 27.44 11.38 8.72
CA CYS A 221 26.05 10.95 8.78
C CYS A 221 25.97 9.50 9.28
N GLY A 222 25.22 9.26 10.37
CA GLY A 222 25.06 7.92 10.95
C GLY A 222 24.41 6.94 9.99
N VAL A 223 23.41 7.37 9.21
CA VAL A 223 22.77 6.53 8.18
C VAL A 223 23.76 6.13 7.09
N LYS A 224 24.58 7.05 6.58
CA LYS A 224 25.60 6.71 5.56
C LYS A 224 26.68 5.79 6.11
N GLU A 225 27.03 5.93 7.39
CA GLU A 225 27.95 5.03 8.06
C GLU A 225 27.36 3.62 8.18
N ALA A 226 26.09 3.49 8.56
CA ALA A 226 25.37 2.22 8.61
C ALA A 226 25.31 1.51 7.24
N VAL A 227 25.12 2.27 6.16
CA VAL A 227 25.22 1.75 4.78
C VAL A 227 26.64 1.23 4.49
N ASN A 228 27.68 1.98 4.86
CA ASN A 228 29.07 1.55 4.65
C ASN A 228 29.43 0.27 5.42
N GLN A 229 28.82 0.06 6.58
CA GLN A 229 29.01 -1.12 7.43
C GLN A 229 28.14 -2.33 7.02
N GLY A 230 27.26 -2.17 6.03
CA GLY A 230 26.32 -3.23 5.61
C GLY A 230 25.17 -3.47 6.58
N LEU A 231 24.92 -2.52 7.51
CA LEU A 231 23.76 -2.54 8.40
C LEU A 231 22.49 -2.13 7.68
N LEU A 232 22.60 -1.20 6.73
CA LEU A 232 21.57 -0.81 5.78
C LEU A 232 21.98 -1.21 4.36
N SER A 233 20.99 -1.51 3.51
CA SER A 233 21.22 -1.74 2.08
C SER A 233 21.72 -0.46 1.39
N LYS A 234 22.54 -0.64 0.35
CA LYS A 234 23.03 0.45 -0.51
C LYS A 234 21.97 0.97 -1.46
#